data_AF-A0A0C2YMU0-F1
#
_entry.id   AF-A0A0C2YMU0-F1
#
_cell.length_a   1.000
_cell.length_b   1.000
_cell.length_c   1.000
_cell.angle_alpha   90.00
_cell.angle_beta   90.00
_cell.angle_gamma   90.00
#
_symmetry.space_group_name_H-M   'P 1'
#
loop_
_entity.id
_entity.type
_entity.pdbx_description
1 polymer ?
#
loop_
_entity_poly.entity_id
_entity_poly.type
_entity_poly.pdbx_seq_one_letter_code
_entity_poly.pdbx_strand_id
1 'polypeptide(L)'
;YPCLSRMALDYLTIPATSVDVEQLFSKGRVVLPYLRNCLLSQSTRALLCLRQWSKLGLVKDEDLRQVICEDLEGDKSKVELPDGWDKI
;
A
#
# COMPACT_ATOMS: atom_id res chain seq x y z
N TYR A 1 -1.97 -31.64 -21.52
CA TYR A 1 -1.67 -30.53 -22.44
C TYR A 1 -1.19 -29.31 -21.67
N PRO A 2 0.11 -29.21 -21.35
CA PRO A 2 0.64 -28.13 -20.50
C PRO A 2 0.48 -26.72 -21.12
N CYS A 3 0.51 -26.60 -22.44
CA CYS A 3 0.35 -25.32 -23.13
C CYS A 3 -1.10 -24.83 -23.16
N LEU A 4 -2.06 -25.75 -23.34
CA LEU A 4 -3.49 -25.41 -23.38
C LEU A 4 -3.99 -24.96 -22.00
N SER A 5 -3.55 -25.65 -20.93
CA SER A 5 -3.89 -25.25 -19.56
C SER A 5 -3.33 -23.88 -19.21
N ARG A 6 -2.13 -23.53 -19.70
CA ARG A 6 -1.54 -22.20 -19.46
C ARG A 6 -2.33 -21.10 -20.17
N MET A 7 -2.68 -21.31 -21.44
CA MET A 7 -3.52 -20.38 -22.19
C MET A 7 -4.89 -20.18 -21.54
N ALA A 8 -5.54 -21.27 -21.09
CA ALA A 8 -6.82 -21.18 -20.39
C ALA A 8 -6.72 -20.38 -19.08
N LEU A 9 -5.66 -20.58 -18.30
CA LEU A 9 -5.40 -19.80 -17.09
C LEU A 9 -5.23 -18.31 -17.42
N ASP A 10 -4.42 -17.97 -18.43
CA ASP A 10 -4.18 -16.58 -18.82
C ASP A 10 -5.51 -15.87 -19.18
N TYR A 11 -6.42 -16.54 -19.91
CA TYR A 11 -7.74 -15.98 -20.23
C TYR A 11 -8.67 -15.86 -19.02
N LEU A 12 -8.69 -16.86 -18.15
CA LEU A 12 -9.58 -16.88 -16.97
C LEU A 12 -9.12 -15.94 -15.86
N THR A 13 -7.85 -15.53 -15.86
CA THR A 13 -7.30 -14.59 -14.86
C THR A 13 -7.62 -13.13 -15.18
N ILE A 14 -8.02 -12.82 -16.42
CA ILE A 14 -8.46 -11.48 -16.79
C ILE A 14 -9.83 -11.25 -16.13
N PRO A 15 -9.96 -10.25 -15.24
CA PRO A 15 -11.26 -9.94 -14.65
C PRO A 15 -12.22 -9.51 -15.76
N ALA A 16 -13.39 -10.15 -15.83
CA ALA A 16 -14.39 -9.86 -16.86
C ALA A 16 -15.00 -8.45 -16.73
N THR A 17 -14.75 -7.75 -15.62
CA THR A 17 -15.32 -6.42 -15.32
C THR A 17 -14.29 -5.52 -14.63
N SER A 18 -14.41 -4.19 -14.82
CA SER A 18 -13.60 -3.19 -14.12
C SER A 18 -13.96 -3.02 -12.64
N VAL A 19 -14.96 -3.78 -12.16
CA VAL A 19 -15.54 -3.66 -10.81
C VAL A 19 -14.48 -3.84 -9.72
N ASP A 20 -13.54 -4.75 -9.89
CA ASP A 20 -12.47 -4.98 -8.89
C ASP A 20 -11.54 -3.78 -8.75
N VAL A 21 -11.22 -3.12 -9.88
CA VAL A 21 -10.38 -1.93 -9.90
C VAL A 21 -11.14 -0.74 -9.31
N GLU A 22 -12.41 -0.56 -9.66
CA GLU A 22 -13.27 0.50 -9.12
C GLU A 22 -13.55 0.31 -7.62
N GLN A 23 -13.70 -0.93 -7.17
CA GLN A 23 -13.85 -1.27 -5.75
C GLN A 23 -12.55 -1.00 -5.00
N LEU A 24 -11.38 -1.30 -5.60
CA LEU A 24 -10.08 -0.96 -5.03
C LEU A 24 -9.91 0.55 -4.88
N PHE A 25 -10.25 1.35 -5.90
CA PHE A 25 -10.20 2.81 -5.80
C PHE A 25 -11.23 3.38 -4.81
N SER A 26 -12.42 2.82 -4.76
CA SER A 26 -13.47 3.26 -3.83
C SER A 26 -13.12 2.95 -2.37
N LYS A 27 -12.65 1.73 -2.07
CA LYS A 27 -12.12 1.37 -0.73
C LYS A 27 -10.78 2.06 -0.45
N GLY A 28 -10.01 2.36 -1.49
CA GLY A 28 -8.74 3.07 -1.47
C GLY A 28 -8.87 4.55 -1.12
N ARG A 29 -10.05 5.17 -1.25
CA ARG A 29 -10.32 6.53 -0.73
C ARG A 29 -10.09 6.66 0.78
N VAL A 30 -10.11 5.55 1.53
CA VAL A 30 -9.75 5.54 2.96
C VAL A 30 -8.23 5.57 3.15
N VAL A 31 -7.45 5.04 2.19
CA VAL A 31 -5.96 5.12 2.16
C VAL A 31 -5.48 6.46 1.62
N LEU A 32 -6.27 7.06 0.72
CA LEU A 32 -6.09 8.41 0.21
C LEU A 32 -7.12 9.33 0.87
N PRO A 33 -7.03 9.61 2.20
CA PRO A 33 -7.83 10.70 2.71
C PRO A 33 -7.43 11.93 1.90
N TYR A 34 -8.43 12.67 1.45
CA TYR A 34 -8.36 13.91 0.67
C TYR A 34 -7.45 15.01 1.29
N LEU A 35 -6.74 14.72 2.38
CA LEU A 35 -6.12 15.65 3.29
C LEU A 35 -4.61 15.42 3.56
N ARG A 36 -3.88 14.53 2.85
CA ARG A 36 -2.41 14.42 3.06
C ARG A 36 -1.57 14.46 1.77
N ASN A 37 -1.08 15.67 1.49
CA ASN A 37 0.23 16.04 0.93
C ASN A 37 0.89 15.07 -0.06
N CYS A 38 0.85 15.40 -1.36
CA CYS A 38 1.86 15.09 -2.39
C CYS A 38 2.61 13.75 -2.31
N LEU A 39 1.96 12.64 -1.98
CA LEU A 39 2.54 11.32 -2.24
C LEU A 39 2.58 11.12 -3.75
N LEU A 40 3.77 10.93 -4.32
CA LEU A 40 3.93 10.60 -5.74
C LEU A 40 3.05 9.40 -6.08
N SER A 41 2.53 9.38 -7.32
CA SER A 41 1.74 8.26 -7.86
C SER A 41 2.45 6.90 -7.69
N GLN A 42 3.79 6.91 -7.66
CA GLN A 42 4.60 5.74 -7.39
C GLN A 42 4.49 5.25 -5.94
N SER A 43 4.55 6.15 -4.95
CA SER A 43 4.43 5.81 -3.54
C SER A 43 3.03 5.33 -3.18
N THR A 44 1.99 5.94 -3.75
CA THR A 44 0.60 5.49 -3.56
C THR A 44 0.37 4.10 -4.14
N ARG A 45 0.91 3.82 -5.34
CA ARG A 45 0.88 2.48 -5.94
C ARG A 45 1.61 1.45 -5.07
N ALA A 46 2.80 1.77 -4.58
CA ALA A 46 3.57 0.87 -3.72
C ALA A 46 2.80 0.52 -2.43
N LEU A 47 2.20 1.51 -1.76
CA LEU A 47 1.37 1.29 -0.58
C LEU A 47 0.14 0.42 -0.85
N LEU A 48 -0.54 0.63 -1.99
CA LEU A 48 -1.68 -0.20 -2.38
C LEU A 48 -1.26 -1.66 -2.64
N CYS A 49 -0.14 -1.87 -3.34
CA CYS A 49 0.42 -3.20 -3.56
C CYS A 49 0.82 -3.87 -2.24
N LEU A 50 1.55 -3.18 -1.37
CA LEU A 50 1.94 -3.67 -0.05
C LEU A 50 0.74 -4.08 0.79
N ARG A 51 -0.31 -3.25 0.82
CA ARG A 51 -1.56 -3.56 1.53
C ARG A 51 -2.22 -4.83 0.99
N GLN A 52 -2.23 -5.01 -0.34
CA GLN A 52 -2.81 -6.20 -0.96
C GLN A 52 -1.97 -7.45 -0.69
N TRP A 53 -0.65 -7.36 -0.73
CA TRP A 53 0.24 -8.47 -0.44
C TRP A 53 0.19 -8.89 1.03
N SER A 54 0.08 -7.93 1.95
CA SER A 54 -0.18 -8.22 3.37
C SER A 54 -1.48 -9.00 3.56
N LYS A 55 -2.58 -8.60 2.90
CA LYS A 55 -3.86 -9.36 2.95
C LYS A 55 -3.75 -10.79 2.40
N LEU A 56 -2.88 -10.99 1.41
CA LEU A 56 -2.62 -12.30 0.82
C LEU A 56 -1.61 -13.13 1.64
N GLY A 57 -1.08 -12.59 2.75
CA GLY A 57 -0.07 -13.25 3.58
C GLY A 57 1.29 -13.39 2.89
N LEU A 58 1.55 -12.60 1.85
CA LEU A 58 2.79 -12.64 1.07
C LEU A 58 3.90 -11.79 1.70
N VAL A 59 3.57 -10.98 2.71
CA VAL A 59 4.50 -10.15 3.47
C VAL A 59 4.45 -10.60 4.92
N LYS A 60 5.61 -10.81 5.52
CA LYS A 60 5.75 -11.14 6.94
C LYS A 60 5.65 -9.85 7.76
N ASP A 61 4.96 -9.91 8.90
CA ASP A 61 4.81 -8.74 9.77
C ASP A 61 6.14 -8.31 10.39
N GLU A 62 7.10 -9.22 10.51
CA GLU A 62 8.47 -8.94 10.95
C GLU A 62 9.19 -8.00 9.98
N ASP A 63 9.06 -8.24 8.67
CA ASP A 63 9.68 -7.40 7.64
C ASP A 63 9.08 -5.98 7.65
N LEU A 64 7.77 -5.86 7.90
CA LEU A 64 7.11 -4.56 8.06
C LEU A 64 7.59 -3.82 9.30
N ARG A 65 7.77 -4.52 10.43
CA ARG A 65 8.30 -3.93 11.67
C ARG A 65 9.72 -3.41 11.47
N GLN A 66 10.57 -4.15 10.75
CA GLN A 66 11.93 -3.72 10.45
C GLN A 66 11.92 -2.40 9.65
N VAL A 67 11.13 -2.33 8.58
CA VAL A 67 11.04 -1.11 7.74
C VAL A 67 10.51 0.08 8.53
N ILE A 68 9.47 -0.11 9.36
CA ILE A 68 8.91 0.98 10.18
C ILE A 68 9.91 1.45 11.25
N CYS A 69 10.69 0.53 11.83
CA CYS A 69 11.67 0.85 12.85
C CYS A 69 12.94 1.52 12.27
N GLU A 70 13.37 1.13 11.07
CA GLU A 70 14.51 1.76 10.37
C GLU A 70 14.23 3.24 10.04
N ASP A 71 12.99 3.59 9.66
CA ASP A 71 12.58 4.97 9.42
C ASP A 71 12.59 5.83 10.71
N LEU A 72 12.47 5.23 11.90
CA LEU A 72 12.56 5.92 13.19
C LEU A 72 14.00 6.04 13.70
N GLU A 73 14.95 5.30 13.13
CA GLU A 73 16.38 5.40 13.44
C GLU A 73 17.12 6.35 12.48
N GLY A 74 16.52 6.70 11.35
CA GLY A 74 17.09 7.55 10.30
C GLY A 74 17.16 9.05 10.61
N ASP A 75 16.51 9.55 11.66
CA ASP A 75 16.74 10.93 12.12
C ASP A 75 16.45 11.07 13.63
N LYS A 76 17.41 10.66 14.46
CA LYS A 76 17.44 10.99 15.91
C LYS A 76 17.90 12.44 16.16
N SER A 77 17.77 13.35 15.21
CA SER A 77 17.74 14.76 15.56
C SER A 77 16.46 14.99 16.36
N LYS A 78 16.59 15.17 17.67
CA LYS A 78 15.51 15.64 18.53
C LYS A 78 15.05 16.97 17.95
N VAL A 79 14.02 16.96 17.11
CA VAL A 79 13.33 18.19 16.75
C VAL A 79 12.68 18.66 18.03
N GLU A 80 13.25 19.68 18.67
CA GLU A 80 12.61 20.35 19.79
C GLU A 80 11.35 21.03 19.25
N LEU A 81 10.18 20.42 19.49
CA LEU A 81 8.91 21.05 19.15
C LEU A 81 8.66 22.18 20.17
N PRO A 82 8.41 23.42 19.72
CA PRO A 82 8.04 24.53 20.59
C PRO A 82 6.84 24.20 21.50
N ASP A 83 6.86 24.74 22.72
CA ASP A 83 5.75 24.58 23.67
C ASP A 83 4.45 25.17 23.09
N GLY A 84 3.47 24.30 22.84
CA GLY A 84 2.14 24.68 22.35
C GLY A 84 1.74 24.14 20.96
N TRP A 85 2.54 23.25 20.35
CA TRP A 85 2.19 22.64 19.05
C TRP A 85 0.89 21.82 19.07
N ASP A 86 0.49 21.29 20.22
CA ASP A 86 -0.71 20.45 20.37
C ASP A 86 -1.97 21.24 20.79
N LYS A 87 -1.96 22.57 20.70
CA LYS A 87 -3.15 23.38 20.98
C LYS A 87 -4.00 23.59 19.72
N ILE A 88 -4.85 22.61 19.40
CA ILE A 88 -6.08 22.80 18.62
C ILE A 88 -7.22 22.09 19.33
#